data_AF-A0A9E0YK00-F1
#
_entry.id   AF-A0A9E0YK00-F1
#
_cell.length_a   1.000
_cell.length_b   1.000
_cell.length_c   1.000
_cell.angle_alpha   90.00
_cell.angle_beta   90.00
_cell.angle_gamma   90.00
#
_symmetry.space_group_name_H-M   'P 1'
#
loop_
_entity.id
_entity.type
_entity.pdbx_description
1 polymer ?
#
loop_
_entity_poly.entity_id
_entity_poly.type
_entity_poly.pdbx_seq_one_letter_code
_entity_poly.pdbx_strand_id
1 'polypeptide(L)'
;KNLGIETIFVIRGDQPKDENFAAHPESFSHASDMISFIRQRYDFTLGCAAYPEGHVESPSLEQDIAFLKKKQDSGADYVVAQFCYDNRFFTNFMDKCRAAGITVPIVPGIMPVYTVKLINILSSVCGATITPELQEKLDAVADKDKETVLQTGIDFAVDQCRDLLRQGVCGVHFYTMNRSKSTCEIIDRLKDENLF
;
A
#
# COMPACT_ATOMS: atom_id res chain seq x y z
N LYS A 1 -12.00 1.68 -22.30
CA LYS A 1 -11.27 0.72 -23.15
C LYS A 1 -10.69 1.38 -24.41
N ASN A 2 -11.43 2.22 -25.13
CA ASN A 2 -10.98 2.88 -26.38
C ASN A 2 -9.69 3.71 -26.29
N LEU A 3 -9.26 4.09 -25.08
CA LEU A 3 -8.00 4.80 -24.84
C LEU A 3 -6.76 3.88 -24.75
N GLY A 4 -6.91 2.57 -24.98
CA GLY A 4 -5.81 1.61 -24.88
C GLY A 4 -5.39 1.24 -23.46
N ILE A 5 -6.16 1.67 -22.44
CA ILE A 5 -5.93 1.26 -21.04
C ILE A 5 -6.29 -0.21 -20.89
N GLU A 6 -5.42 -0.98 -20.24
CA GLU A 6 -5.61 -2.42 -20.00
C GLU A 6 -5.71 -2.78 -18.52
N THR A 7 -5.15 -1.93 -17.65
CA THR A 7 -5.14 -2.16 -16.20
C THR A 7 -5.88 -1.06 -15.47
N ILE A 8 -6.70 -1.41 -14.49
CA ILE A 8 -7.44 -0.48 -13.64
C ILE A 8 -7.22 -0.88 -12.18
N PHE A 9 -6.84 0.09 -11.36
CA PHE A 9 -6.80 -0.10 -9.91
C PHE A 9 -8.09 0.40 -9.28
N VAL A 10 -8.86 -0.51 -8.69
CA VAL A 10 -10.21 -0.24 -8.18
C VAL A 10 -10.18 0.01 -6.67
N ILE A 11 -10.70 1.16 -6.26
CA ILE A 11 -10.86 1.58 -4.87
C ILE A 11 -12.30 2.06 -4.63
N ARG A 12 -12.76 1.99 -3.38
CA ARG A 12 -14.02 2.64 -2.97
C ARG A 12 -13.88 4.17 -3.06
N GLY A 13 -12.71 4.67 -2.66
CA GLY A 13 -12.48 6.09 -2.39
C GLY A 13 -12.58 6.42 -0.91
N ASP A 14 -11.97 7.54 -0.55
CA ASP A 14 -12.02 8.11 0.79
C ASP A 14 -13.40 8.72 1.05
N GLN A 15 -13.80 8.78 2.31
CA GLN A 15 -15.02 9.47 2.68
C GLN A 15 -14.89 10.97 2.36
N PRO A 16 -15.89 11.56 1.67
CA PRO A 16 -15.91 13.00 1.43
C PRO A 16 -15.92 13.77 2.75
N LYS A 17 -15.17 14.87 2.80
CA LYS A 17 -15.12 15.77 3.97
C LYS A 17 -16.29 16.76 4.02
N ASP A 18 -17.03 16.89 2.92
CA ASP A 18 -18.19 17.75 2.84
C ASP A 18 -19.38 17.06 3.49
N GLU A 19 -19.90 17.63 4.57
CA GLU A 19 -21.06 17.13 5.31
C GLU A 19 -22.34 17.12 4.45
N ASN A 20 -22.39 17.93 3.39
CA ASN A 20 -23.51 17.95 2.44
C ASN A 20 -23.34 16.95 1.29
N PHE A 21 -22.28 16.16 1.30
CA PHE A 21 -22.07 15.17 0.26
C PHE A 21 -23.18 14.12 0.29
N ALA A 22 -23.92 14.05 -0.81
CA ALA A 22 -24.84 12.96 -1.08
C ALA A 22 -24.26 12.12 -2.23
N ALA A 23 -23.99 10.85 -1.95
CA ALA A 23 -23.60 9.91 -3.00
C ALA A 23 -24.70 9.84 -4.07
N HIS A 24 -24.30 9.69 -5.34
CA HIS A 24 -25.27 9.44 -6.41
C HIS A 24 -26.07 8.16 -6.11
N PRO A 25 -27.37 8.07 -6.41
CA PRO A 25 -28.18 6.89 -6.08
C PRO A 25 -27.65 5.58 -6.67
N GLU A 26 -26.91 5.66 -7.79
CA GLU A 26 -26.30 4.51 -8.48
C GLU A 26 -24.82 4.31 -8.10
N SER A 27 -24.33 4.96 -7.03
CA SER A 27 -22.96 4.76 -6.56
C SER A 27 -22.76 3.36 -6.00
N PHE A 28 -21.57 2.80 -6.21
CA PHE A 28 -21.17 1.57 -5.53
C PHE A 28 -20.72 1.85 -4.10
N SER A 29 -21.17 1.02 -3.15
CA SER A 29 -20.76 1.14 -1.74
C SER A 29 -19.40 0.50 -1.46
N HIS A 30 -19.01 -0.51 -2.25
CA HIS A 30 -17.76 -1.22 -2.06
C HIS A 30 -16.97 -1.40 -3.36
N ALA A 31 -15.65 -1.48 -3.23
CA ALA A 31 -14.76 -1.77 -4.35
C ALA A 31 -15.08 -3.13 -5.02
N SER A 32 -15.55 -4.12 -4.26
CA SER A 32 -15.96 -5.42 -4.81
C SER A 32 -17.13 -5.31 -5.78
N ASP A 33 -18.10 -4.43 -5.51
CA ASP A 33 -19.24 -4.20 -6.39
C ASP A 33 -18.79 -3.58 -7.72
N MET A 34 -17.86 -2.61 -7.65
CA MET A 34 -17.25 -2.00 -8.83
C MET A 34 -16.41 -3.02 -9.63
N ILE A 35 -15.62 -3.87 -8.98
CA ILE A 35 -14.84 -4.93 -9.64
C ILE A 35 -15.78 -5.87 -10.40
N SER A 36 -16.84 -6.35 -9.75
CA SER A 36 -17.84 -7.23 -10.38
C SER A 36 -18.52 -6.56 -11.57
N PHE A 37 -18.91 -5.28 -11.43
CA PHE A 37 -19.52 -4.51 -12.50
C PHE A 37 -18.60 -4.40 -13.74
N ILE A 38 -17.30 -4.10 -13.53
CA ILE A 38 -16.33 -3.97 -14.61
C ILE A 38 -16.07 -5.33 -15.25
N ARG A 39 -15.83 -6.39 -14.45
CA ARG A 39 -15.48 -7.73 -14.93
C ARG A 39 -16.55 -8.34 -15.83
N GLN A 40 -17.83 -8.06 -15.57
CA GLN A 40 -18.94 -8.54 -16.41
C GLN A 40 -18.99 -7.90 -17.81
N ARG A 41 -18.28 -6.78 -18.02
CA ARG A 41 -18.43 -5.93 -19.22
C ARG A 41 -17.13 -5.80 -20.01
N TYR A 42 -15.99 -5.93 -19.34
CA TYR A 42 -14.70 -5.63 -19.91
C TYR A 42 -13.63 -6.60 -19.43
N ASP A 43 -12.69 -6.88 -20.33
CA ASP A 43 -11.48 -7.61 -20.03
C ASP A 43 -10.34 -6.63 -19.69
N PHE A 44 -10.31 -6.19 -18.43
CA PHE A 44 -9.20 -5.42 -17.85
C PHE A 44 -8.46 -6.29 -16.84
N THR A 45 -7.17 -5.99 -16.63
CA THR A 45 -6.48 -6.42 -15.42
C THR A 45 -6.93 -5.52 -14.26
N LEU A 46 -7.52 -6.09 -13.22
CA LEU A 46 -8.12 -5.35 -12.10
C LEU A 46 -7.26 -5.50 -10.84
N GLY A 47 -6.73 -4.38 -10.36
CA GLY A 47 -6.05 -4.31 -9.06
C GLY A 47 -7.00 -3.85 -7.96
N CYS A 48 -6.70 -4.20 -6.71
CA CYS A 48 -7.39 -3.64 -5.55
C CYS A 48 -6.46 -3.38 -4.37
N ALA A 49 -6.89 -2.52 -3.43
CA ALA A 49 -6.13 -2.20 -2.23
C ALA A 49 -6.24 -3.28 -1.15
N ALA A 50 -5.24 -3.41 -0.29
CA ALA A 50 -5.30 -4.16 0.96
C ALA A 50 -4.59 -3.42 2.09
N TYR A 51 -4.86 -3.80 3.34
CA TYR A 51 -4.35 -3.09 4.51
C TYR A 51 -3.68 -4.08 5.46
N PRO A 52 -2.33 -4.19 5.44
CA PRO A 52 -1.61 -5.15 6.29
C PRO A 52 -1.89 -5.00 7.80
N GLU A 53 -2.17 -3.77 8.23
CA GLU A 53 -2.50 -3.42 9.61
C GLU A 53 -4.02 -3.33 9.86
N GLY A 54 -4.83 -3.64 8.84
CA GLY A 54 -6.29 -3.49 8.83
C GLY A 54 -6.72 -2.09 8.41
N HIS A 55 -7.83 -2.00 7.68
CA HIS A 55 -8.42 -0.70 7.34
C HIS A 55 -8.98 -0.03 8.59
N VAL A 56 -8.83 1.29 8.71
CA VAL A 56 -9.26 2.07 9.88
C VAL A 56 -10.77 2.00 10.18
N GLU A 57 -11.58 1.70 9.16
CA GLU A 57 -13.04 1.51 9.32
C GLU A 57 -13.42 0.03 9.53
N SER A 58 -12.47 -0.90 9.42
CA SER A 58 -12.72 -2.33 9.60
C SER A 58 -12.63 -2.69 11.10
N PRO A 59 -13.56 -3.50 11.65
CA PRO A 59 -13.58 -3.81 13.08
C PRO A 59 -12.48 -4.79 13.51
N SER A 60 -11.89 -5.52 12.56
CA SER A 60 -10.71 -6.36 12.79
C SER A 60 -9.96 -6.65 11.49
N LEU A 61 -8.70 -7.06 11.60
CA LEU A 61 -7.89 -7.51 10.48
C LEU A 61 -8.52 -8.74 9.80
N GLU A 62 -9.09 -9.66 10.55
CA GLU A 62 -9.75 -10.86 10.02
C GLU A 62 -10.95 -10.49 9.14
N GLN A 63 -11.73 -9.49 9.53
CA GLN A 63 -12.85 -9.03 8.72
C GLN A 63 -12.37 -8.26 7.48
N ASP A 64 -11.30 -7.46 7.61
CA ASP A 64 -10.70 -6.77 6.46
C ASP A 64 -10.18 -7.77 5.40
N ILE A 65 -9.54 -8.86 5.84
CA ILE A 65 -9.10 -9.95 4.98
C ILE A 65 -10.28 -10.67 4.34
N ALA A 66 -11.40 -10.87 5.05
CA ALA A 66 -12.61 -11.43 4.44
C ALA A 66 -13.16 -10.53 3.32
N PHE A 67 -13.12 -9.20 3.49
CA PHE A 67 -13.49 -8.26 2.43
C PHE A 67 -12.48 -8.26 1.27
N LEU A 68 -11.19 -8.47 1.54
CA LEU A 68 -10.18 -8.68 0.51
C LEU A 68 -10.45 -9.95 -0.30
N LYS A 69 -10.79 -11.06 0.36
CA LYS A 69 -11.21 -12.29 -0.30
C LYS A 69 -12.43 -12.06 -1.19
N LYS A 70 -13.43 -11.29 -0.73
CA LYS A 70 -14.59 -10.90 -1.56
C LYS A 70 -14.17 -10.12 -2.83
N LYS A 71 -13.18 -9.21 -2.74
CA LYS A 71 -12.65 -8.49 -3.91
C LYS A 71 -11.96 -9.43 -4.90
N GLN A 72 -11.15 -10.37 -4.41
CA GLN A 72 -10.58 -11.43 -5.26
C GLN A 72 -11.68 -12.22 -5.95
N ASP A 73 -12.67 -12.70 -5.21
CA ASP A 73 -13.76 -13.54 -5.74
C ASP A 73 -14.66 -12.79 -6.73
N SER A 74 -14.67 -11.45 -6.65
CA SER A 74 -15.34 -10.57 -7.62
C SER A 74 -14.55 -10.41 -8.94
N GLY A 75 -13.29 -10.85 -8.96
CA GLY A 75 -12.42 -10.82 -10.13
C GLY A 75 -11.26 -9.83 -10.04
N ALA A 76 -10.73 -9.52 -8.86
CA ALA A 76 -9.44 -8.81 -8.77
C ALA A 76 -8.31 -9.77 -9.18
N ASP A 77 -7.37 -9.29 -10.00
CA ASP A 77 -6.22 -10.06 -10.50
C ASP A 77 -4.96 -9.85 -9.67
N TYR A 78 -4.84 -8.71 -8.99
CA TYR A 78 -3.72 -8.41 -8.11
C TYR A 78 -4.11 -7.46 -6.98
N VAL A 79 -3.25 -7.38 -5.98
CA VAL A 79 -3.44 -6.54 -4.79
C VAL A 79 -2.22 -5.66 -4.60
N VAL A 80 -2.44 -4.39 -4.29
CA VAL A 80 -1.42 -3.51 -3.73
C VAL A 80 -1.75 -3.27 -2.27
N ALA A 81 -0.89 -3.75 -1.39
CA ALA A 81 -1.02 -3.50 0.04
C ALA A 81 -0.59 -2.07 0.37
N GLN A 82 -1.32 -1.43 1.28
CA GLN A 82 -0.95 -0.15 1.86
C GLN A 82 0.45 -0.25 2.48
N PHE A 83 1.20 0.85 2.45
CA PHE A 83 2.51 0.89 3.08
C PHE A 83 2.41 0.59 4.58
N CYS A 84 3.42 -0.11 5.09
CA CYS A 84 3.67 -0.29 6.51
C CYS A 84 5.13 0.08 6.76
N TYR A 85 5.48 0.47 7.99
CA TYR A 85 6.85 0.78 8.37
C TYR A 85 7.52 -0.37 9.14
N ASP A 86 6.91 -1.55 9.12
CA ASP A 86 7.46 -2.75 9.71
C ASP A 86 7.00 -3.96 8.89
N ASN A 87 7.97 -4.64 8.27
CA ASN A 87 7.72 -5.79 7.39
C ASN A 87 7.03 -6.95 8.09
N ARG A 88 7.06 -7.01 9.44
CA ARG A 88 6.34 -8.02 10.21
C ARG A 88 4.83 -7.90 10.01
N PHE A 89 4.28 -6.69 9.84
CA PHE A 89 2.87 -6.51 9.51
C PHE A 89 2.52 -7.11 8.15
N PHE A 90 3.33 -6.82 7.13
CA PHE A 90 3.12 -7.39 5.80
C PHE A 90 3.27 -8.92 5.80
N THR A 91 4.28 -9.46 6.48
CA THR A 91 4.53 -10.91 6.55
C THR A 91 3.37 -11.65 7.23
N ASN A 92 2.95 -11.18 8.41
CA ASN A 92 1.79 -11.75 9.11
C ASN A 92 0.49 -11.61 8.31
N PHE A 93 0.31 -10.49 7.62
CA PHE A 93 -0.83 -10.28 6.73
C PHE A 93 -0.83 -11.27 5.55
N MET A 94 0.33 -11.52 4.95
CA MET A 94 0.49 -12.51 3.88
C MET A 94 0.09 -13.91 4.36
N ASP A 95 0.58 -14.34 5.53
CA ASP A 95 0.22 -15.64 6.10
C ASP A 95 -1.29 -15.79 6.31
N LYS A 96 -1.93 -14.77 6.90
CA LYS A 96 -3.39 -14.75 7.10
C LYS A 96 -4.15 -14.73 5.77
N CYS A 97 -3.68 -14.00 4.77
CA CYS A 97 -4.29 -13.96 3.44
C CYS A 97 -4.24 -15.34 2.76
N ARG A 98 -3.09 -16.01 2.81
CA ARG A 98 -2.94 -17.35 2.24
C ARG A 98 -3.83 -18.36 2.98
N ALA A 99 -3.89 -18.30 4.31
CA ALA A 99 -4.81 -19.13 5.10
C ALA A 99 -6.30 -18.88 4.75
N ALA A 100 -6.67 -17.66 4.36
CA ALA A 100 -8.01 -17.30 3.92
C ALA A 100 -8.31 -17.64 2.44
N GLY A 101 -7.39 -18.28 1.72
CA GLY A 101 -7.55 -18.66 0.32
C GLY A 101 -7.42 -17.49 -0.67
N ILE A 102 -6.76 -16.40 -0.28
CA ILE A 102 -6.35 -15.34 -1.21
C ILE A 102 -5.11 -15.83 -1.95
N THR A 103 -5.20 -15.98 -3.26
CA THR A 103 -4.19 -16.60 -4.13
C THR A 103 -3.60 -15.62 -5.13
N VAL A 104 -4.24 -14.48 -5.37
CA VAL A 104 -3.71 -13.45 -6.28
C VAL A 104 -2.37 -12.88 -5.76
N PRO A 105 -1.51 -12.36 -6.66
CA PRO A 105 -0.31 -11.64 -6.27
C PRO A 105 -0.65 -10.45 -5.36
N ILE A 106 0.12 -10.30 -4.28
CA ILE A 106 0.03 -9.19 -3.34
C ILE A 106 1.37 -8.48 -3.34
N VAL A 107 1.36 -7.21 -3.72
CA VAL A 107 2.54 -6.36 -3.82
C VAL A 107 2.57 -5.42 -2.61
N PRO A 108 3.64 -5.42 -1.79
CA PRO A 108 3.80 -4.45 -0.71
C PRO A 108 3.96 -3.03 -1.26
N GLY A 109 3.20 -2.10 -0.69
CA GLY A 109 3.41 -0.67 -0.86
C GLY A 109 4.59 -0.18 -0.02
N ILE A 110 5.45 0.67 -0.59
CA ILE A 110 6.62 1.23 0.06
C ILE A 110 6.54 2.75 -0.04
N MET A 111 6.59 3.42 1.11
CA MET A 111 6.67 4.87 1.16
C MET A 111 7.94 5.29 1.89
N PRO A 112 8.92 5.87 1.20
CA PRO A 112 10.11 6.41 1.83
C PRO A 112 9.74 7.52 2.82
N VAL A 113 10.51 7.63 3.92
CA VAL A 113 10.32 8.74 4.85
C VAL A 113 10.92 10.01 4.26
N TYR A 114 10.05 10.96 3.87
CA TYR A 114 10.51 12.23 3.32
C TYR A 114 10.78 13.29 4.39
N THR A 115 9.90 13.35 5.41
CA THR A 115 10.01 14.24 6.56
C THR A 115 9.25 13.63 7.74
N VAL A 116 9.68 13.93 8.98
CA VAL A 116 8.99 13.49 10.21
C VAL A 116 7.54 13.97 10.26
N LYS A 117 7.28 15.21 9.80
CA LYS A 117 5.91 15.74 9.74
C LYS A 117 5.01 14.95 8.79
N LEU A 118 5.52 14.57 7.61
CA LEU A 118 4.72 13.90 6.59
C LEU A 118 4.38 12.46 7.02
N ILE A 119 5.36 11.72 7.55
CA ILE A 119 5.11 10.37 8.04
C ILE A 119 4.04 10.37 9.14
N ASN A 120 4.13 11.27 10.13
CA ASN A 120 3.15 11.32 11.21
C ASN A 120 1.73 11.59 10.71
N ILE A 121 1.56 12.49 9.74
CA ILE A 121 0.26 12.78 9.13
C ILE A 121 -0.27 11.56 8.38
N LEU A 122 0.53 10.95 7.51
CA LEU A 122 0.09 9.85 6.66
C LEU A 122 -0.16 8.56 7.47
N SER A 123 0.67 8.27 8.47
CA SER A 123 0.45 7.18 9.41
C SER A 123 -0.86 7.34 10.17
N SER A 124 -1.18 8.56 10.62
CA SER A 124 -2.44 8.84 11.31
C SER A 124 -3.66 8.65 10.40
N VAL A 125 -3.57 9.05 9.13
CA VAL A 125 -4.67 8.92 8.16
C VAL A 125 -4.85 7.46 7.71
N CYS A 126 -3.76 6.75 7.44
CA CYS A 126 -3.81 5.40 6.87
C CYS A 126 -3.84 4.29 7.93
N GLY A 127 -3.63 4.61 9.20
CA GLY A 127 -3.55 3.63 10.29
C GLY A 127 -2.23 2.86 10.35
N ALA A 128 -1.17 3.36 9.73
CA ALA A 128 0.13 2.68 9.70
C ALA A 128 0.92 2.94 10.99
N THR A 129 1.40 1.88 11.63
CA THR A 129 2.15 1.97 12.89
C THR A 129 3.56 2.51 12.66
N ILE A 130 3.93 3.54 13.42
CA ILE A 130 5.33 3.95 13.60
C ILE A 130 5.83 3.24 14.85
N THR A 131 6.71 2.26 14.69
CA THR A 131 7.23 1.50 15.85
C THR A 131 8.14 2.39 16.71
N PRO A 132 8.33 2.08 18.00
CA PRO A 132 9.25 2.82 18.86
C PRO A 132 10.67 2.92 18.27
N GLU A 133 11.16 1.87 17.62
CA GLU A 133 12.48 1.83 17.00
C GLU A 133 12.56 2.79 15.80
N LEU A 134 11.51 2.88 14.98
CA LEU A 134 11.45 3.88 13.91
C LEU A 134 11.33 5.29 14.48
N GLN A 135 10.48 5.48 15.49
CA GLN A 135 10.33 6.79 16.14
C GLN A 135 11.67 7.30 16.69
N GLU A 136 12.45 6.45 17.36
CA GLU A 136 13.78 6.80 17.86
C GLU A 136 14.73 7.23 16.73
N LYS A 137 14.73 6.52 15.60
CA LYS A 137 15.51 6.90 14.40
C LYS A 137 15.08 8.25 13.84
N LEU A 138 13.78 8.54 13.84
CA LEU A 138 13.23 9.80 13.34
C LEU A 138 13.57 10.97 14.28
N ASP A 139 13.46 10.77 15.58
CA ASP A 139 13.77 11.78 16.59
C ASP A 139 15.25 12.16 16.56
N ALA A 140 16.14 11.18 16.33
CA ALA A 140 17.58 11.41 16.20
C ALA A 140 17.96 12.33 15.03
N VAL A 141 17.11 12.41 13.99
CA VAL A 141 17.32 13.24 12.80
C VAL A 141 16.38 14.43 12.69
N ALA A 142 15.44 14.60 13.62
CA ALA A 142 14.36 15.58 13.53
C ALA A 142 14.86 17.03 13.43
N ASP A 143 15.93 17.35 14.15
CA ASP A 143 16.56 18.69 14.18
C ASP A 143 17.70 18.85 13.15
N LYS A 144 17.92 17.86 12.29
CA LYS A 144 18.94 17.90 11.24
C LYS A 144 18.40 18.59 9.98
N ASP A 145 19.28 18.81 9.02
CA ASP A 145 18.89 19.36 7.72
C ASP A 145 18.02 18.36 6.93
N LYS A 146 17.29 18.88 5.94
CA LYS A 146 16.33 18.10 5.15
C LYS A 146 16.96 16.94 4.37
N GLU A 147 18.22 17.08 3.95
CA GLU A 147 18.90 16.03 3.19
C GLU A 147 19.23 14.86 4.11
N THR A 148 19.70 15.12 5.34
CA THR A 148 19.95 14.09 6.35
C THR A 148 18.68 13.28 6.66
N VAL A 149 17.53 13.93 6.84
CA VAL A 149 16.25 13.25 7.08
C VAL A 149 15.84 12.40 5.87
N LEU A 150 15.97 12.94 4.66
CA LEU A 150 15.64 12.24 3.43
C LEU A 150 16.51 11.00 3.25
N GLN A 151 17.83 11.11 3.47
CA GLN A 151 18.75 9.99 3.35
C GLN A 151 18.43 8.88 4.35
N THR A 152 18.09 9.25 5.59
CA THR A 152 17.65 8.29 6.61
C THR A 152 16.40 7.53 6.17
N GLY A 153 15.45 8.22 5.54
CA GLY A 153 14.26 7.60 4.98
C GLY A 153 14.52 6.72 3.76
N ILE A 154 15.50 7.08 2.92
CA ILE A 154 15.97 6.25 1.80
C ILE A 154 16.62 4.97 2.33
N ASP A 155 17.57 5.10 3.27
CA ASP A 155 18.26 3.96 3.87
C ASP A 155 17.25 2.99 4.50
N PHE A 156 16.29 3.52 5.25
CA PHE A 156 15.20 2.73 5.82
C PHE A 156 14.39 1.98 4.75
N ALA A 157 13.98 2.66 3.67
CA ALA A 157 13.20 2.05 2.60
C ALA A 157 14.01 1.00 1.80
N VAL A 158 15.31 1.22 1.62
CA VAL A 158 16.21 0.21 1.02
C VAL A 158 16.25 -1.04 1.89
N ASP A 159 16.45 -0.91 3.20
CA ASP A 159 16.45 -2.03 4.14
C ASP A 159 15.12 -2.79 4.10
N GLN A 160 14.02 -2.05 4.06
CA GLN A 160 12.67 -2.60 3.96
C GLN A 160 12.47 -3.42 2.69
N CYS A 161 12.77 -2.84 1.53
CA CYS A 161 12.67 -3.50 0.24
C CYS A 161 13.59 -4.72 0.14
N ARG A 162 14.83 -4.60 0.63
CA ARG A 162 15.81 -5.68 0.61
C ARG A 162 15.29 -6.92 1.35
N ASP A 163 14.73 -6.73 2.53
CA ASP A 163 14.15 -7.80 3.32
C ASP A 163 12.95 -8.44 2.60
N LEU A 164 11.99 -7.63 2.12
CA LEU A 164 10.82 -8.13 1.38
C LEU A 164 11.20 -8.91 0.11
N LEU A 165 12.13 -8.38 -0.69
CA LEU A 165 12.59 -9.02 -1.93
C LEU A 165 13.28 -10.35 -1.64
N ARG A 166 14.09 -10.44 -0.57
CA ARG A 166 14.70 -11.71 -0.13
C ARG A 166 13.67 -12.73 0.37
N GLN A 167 12.55 -12.28 0.91
CA GLN A 167 11.41 -13.13 1.25
C GLN A 167 10.59 -13.58 0.02
N GLY A 168 10.93 -13.10 -1.18
CA GLY A 168 10.34 -13.57 -2.43
C GLY A 168 9.01 -12.90 -2.79
N VAL A 169 8.77 -11.65 -2.35
CA VAL A 169 7.61 -10.88 -2.85
C VAL A 169 7.71 -10.72 -4.37
N CYS A 170 6.56 -10.68 -5.05
CA CYS A 170 6.50 -10.59 -6.51
C CYS A 170 6.91 -9.22 -7.10
N GLY A 171 7.19 -8.24 -6.23
CA GLY A 171 7.58 -6.89 -6.58
C GLY A 171 7.33 -5.94 -5.41
N VAL A 172 7.54 -4.64 -5.62
CA VAL A 172 7.23 -3.57 -4.66
C VAL A 172 6.54 -2.42 -5.39
N HIS A 173 5.64 -1.70 -4.71
CA HIS A 173 4.94 -0.54 -5.26
C HIS A 173 5.32 0.73 -4.50
N PHE A 174 5.95 1.70 -5.17
CA PHE A 174 6.43 2.92 -4.51
C PHE A 174 5.41 4.06 -4.51
N TYR A 175 5.14 4.60 -3.32
CA TYR A 175 4.47 5.89 -3.15
C TYR A 175 5.48 7.03 -3.28
N THR A 176 5.63 7.54 -4.50
CA THR A 176 6.68 8.52 -4.83
C THR A 176 6.37 9.94 -4.36
N MET A 177 5.11 10.27 -4.08
CA MET A 177 4.68 11.62 -3.71
C MET A 177 5.15 12.71 -4.71
N ASN A 178 5.20 12.37 -6.01
CA ASN A 178 5.77 13.19 -7.08
C ASN A 178 7.26 13.56 -6.88
N ARG A 179 8.01 12.74 -6.15
CA ARG A 179 9.45 12.91 -5.86
C ARG A 179 10.20 11.70 -6.40
N SER A 180 10.90 11.87 -7.51
CA SER A 180 11.63 10.77 -8.16
C SER A 180 12.95 10.44 -7.46
N LYS A 181 13.70 11.45 -6.99
CA LYS A 181 15.07 11.29 -6.46
C LYS A 181 15.22 10.12 -5.47
N SER A 182 14.38 10.09 -4.43
CA SER A 182 14.43 9.03 -3.41
C SER A 182 14.13 7.65 -3.97
N THR A 183 13.10 7.54 -4.82
CA THR A 183 12.70 6.25 -5.41
C THR A 183 13.76 5.72 -6.38
N CYS A 184 14.34 6.60 -7.19
CA CYS A 184 15.46 6.25 -8.08
C CYS A 184 16.65 5.73 -7.27
N GLU A 185 17.06 6.45 -6.21
CA GLU A 185 18.18 6.04 -5.38
C GLU A 185 17.94 4.68 -4.69
N ILE A 186 16.72 4.43 -4.19
CA ILE A 186 16.35 3.13 -3.63
C ILE A 186 16.51 2.03 -4.68
N ILE A 187 15.98 2.24 -5.88
CA ILE A 187 16.05 1.26 -6.97
C ILE A 187 17.49 1.00 -7.39
N ASP A 188 18.32 2.04 -7.53
CA ASP A 188 19.71 1.89 -7.95
C ASP A 188 20.51 1.07 -6.93
N ARG A 189 20.35 1.33 -5.64
CA ARG A 189 21.01 0.54 -4.58
C ARG A 189 20.55 -0.91 -4.54
N LEU A 190 19.27 -1.17 -4.79
CA LEU A 190 18.75 -2.54 -4.85
C LEU A 190 19.22 -3.30 -6.10
N LYS A 191 19.44 -2.62 -7.23
CA LYS A 191 20.04 -3.20 -8.44
C LYS A 191 21.51 -3.54 -8.23
N ASP A 192 22.27 -2.69 -7.54
CA ASP A 192 23.67 -2.98 -7.20
C ASP A 192 23.82 -4.27 -6.36
N GLU A 193 22.77 -4.63 -5.61
CA GLU A 193 22.67 -5.87 -4.84
C GLU A 193 22.08 -7.07 -5.62
N ASN A 194 21.72 -6.90 -6.90
CA ASN A 194 21.03 -7.90 -7.72
C ASN A 194 19.69 -8.39 -7.12
N LEU A 195 18.93 -7.49 -6.48
CA LEU A 195 17.60 -7.79 -5.93
C LEU A 195 16.45 -7.42 -6.88
N PHE A 196 16.78 -6.84 -8.04
CA PHE A 196 15.90 -6.58 -9.17
C PHE A 196 16.48 -7.17 -10.45
#